data_AF-A0A419FUN3-F1
#
_entry.id   AF-A0A419FUN3-F1
#
_cell.length_a   1.000
_cell.length_b   1.000
_cell.length_c   1.000
_cell.angle_alpha   90.00
_cell.angle_beta   90.00
_cell.angle_gamma   90.00
#
_symmetry.space_group_name_H-M   'P 1'
#
loop_
_entity.id
_entity.type
_entity.pdbx_description
1 polymer ?
#
loop_
_entity_poly.entity_id
_entity_poly.type
_entity_poly.pdbx_seq_one_letter_code
_entity_poly.pdbx_strand_id
1 'polypeptide(L)'
;MMSEIAKSDEDSYSYVAIIYTHWGYKKQETYNFNRLGSGKIIARVISDISNINGGLQMKNIRRGCLVLIIAIILSAGFQPSASASTLFLNDWGVSPGNWQPTQGPSNVAWTSEDYTGTGPGFVSPGWGGQPFDTEAAYIGFKNSRMYIAIVTGLPQEGSKDPWRYNNPLYGSYDWSRSLEKYWYDPGDLGIDLGGDGTYEYAISTRTTNIHSTHTPTPGVGKLLSGNLVWENPRAWNYNNNYEDWDGISDPWAVAEYDNAAALGDNFSYAPFGEGHYAIEAIIDTSLIGLTGGELLSLHWVMECGNDNIHLLTEVPANVPEPSTILLVGSGCTALFFYRRRLGRKP
;
A
#
# COMPACT_ATOMS: atom_id res chain seq x y z
N MET A 1 -38.43 -2.15 0.61
CA MET A 1 -38.04 -0.78 1.01
C MET A 1 -36.78 -0.48 0.22
N MET A 2 -36.87 0.36 -0.81
CA MET A 2 -35.71 0.77 -1.59
C MET A 2 -35.24 2.13 -1.04
N SER A 3 -33.97 2.20 -0.62
CA SER A 3 -33.28 3.45 -0.34
C SER A 3 -32.31 3.71 -1.48
N GLU A 4 -32.43 4.87 -2.11
CA GLU A 4 -31.49 5.32 -3.13
C GLU A 4 -30.63 6.43 -2.52
N ILE A 5 -29.31 6.26 -2.57
CA ILE A 5 -28.34 7.23 -2.07
C ILE A 5 -27.68 7.84 -3.30
N ALA A 6 -27.97 9.11 -3.58
CA ALA A 6 -27.29 9.87 -4.63
C ALA A 6 -26.23 10.78 -4.00
N LYS A 7 -25.00 10.73 -4.52
CA LYS A 7 -23.89 11.61 -4.16
C LYS A 7 -23.98 12.89 -5.01
N SER A 8 -23.82 14.07 -4.40
CA SER A 8 -23.60 15.32 -5.13
C SER A 8 -22.23 15.91 -4.78
N ASP A 9 -21.65 16.58 -5.77
CA ASP A 9 -20.30 17.14 -5.96
C ASP A 9 -19.40 17.53 -4.76
N GLU A 10 -18.10 17.62 -5.09
CA GLU A 10 -16.92 17.21 -4.32
C GLU A 10 -16.60 17.89 -2.97
N ASP A 11 -17.30 18.93 -2.52
CA ASP A 11 -16.90 19.64 -1.28
C ASP A 11 -17.98 19.69 -0.19
N SER A 12 -19.08 18.96 -0.33
CA SER A 12 -20.10 18.91 0.71
C SER A 12 -20.85 17.57 0.79
N TYR A 13 -20.70 16.85 1.90
CA TYR A 13 -21.49 15.66 2.19
C TYR A 13 -22.93 16.08 2.55
N SER A 14 -23.78 16.18 1.53
CA SER A 14 -25.22 16.32 1.68
C SER A 14 -25.88 14.98 1.42
N TYR A 15 -26.58 14.43 2.41
CA TYR A 15 -27.36 13.21 2.24
C TYR A 15 -28.85 13.56 2.12
N VAL A 16 -29.52 12.99 1.12
CA VAL A 16 -30.98 13.04 0.98
C VAL A 16 -31.54 11.70 1.42
N ALA A 17 -32.29 11.68 2.52
CA ALA A 17 -33.00 10.48 2.94
C ALA A 17 -34.44 10.55 2.41
N ILE A 18 -34.81 9.61 1.53
CA ILE A 18 -36.19 9.47 1.04
C ILE A 18 -36.84 8.30 1.79
N ILE A 19 -37.81 8.61 2.66
CA ILE A 19 -38.52 7.60 3.44
C ILE A 19 -39.83 7.26 2.72
N TYR A 20 -39.94 6.03 2.23
CA TYR A 20 -41.18 5.49 1.66
C TYR A 20 -41.97 4.76 2.76
N THR A 21 -43.19 5.24 3.02
CA THR A 21 -44.16 4.51 3.84
C THR A 21 -45.14 3.75 2.93
N HIS A 22 -45.68 2.62 3.40
CA HIS A 22 -46.53 1.70 2.62
C HIS A 22 -47.85 2.32 2.10
N TRP A 23 -48.12 3.61 2.38
CA TRP A 23 -49.34 4.34 2.00
C TRP A 23 -49.08 5.52 1.06
N GLY A 24 -47.93 5.56 0.38
CA GLY A 24 -47.67 6.55 -0.68
C GLY A 24 -47.30 7.97 -0.21
N TYR A 25 -47.08 8.16 1.10
CA TYR A 25 -46.60 9.46 1.61
C TYR A 25 -45.09 9.58 1.37
N LYS A 26 -44.69 10.56 0.56
CA LYS A 26 -43.30 10.89 0.25
C LYS A 26 -42.89 12.12 1.06
N LYS A 27 -41.98 11.94 2.02
CA LYS A 27 -41.32 13.06 2.71
C LYS A 27 -39.84 13.01 2.35
N GLN A 28 -39.35 14.09 1.75
CA GLN A 28 -37.96 14.26 1.35
C GLN A 28 -37.34 15.28 2.29
N GLU A 29 -36.29 14.89 3.02
CA GLU A 29 -35.51 15.80 3.86
C GLU A 29 -34.03 15.71 3.49
N THR A 30 -33.41 16.88 3.35
CA THR A 30 -31.99 17.02 3.02
C THR A 30 -31.24 17.39 4.30
N TYR A 31 -30.23 16.61 4.65
CA TYR A 31 -29.39 16.87 5.82
C TYR A 31 -27.97 17.25 5.38
N ASN A 32 -27.49 18.39 5.87
CA ASN A 32 -26.16 18.91 5.57
C ASN A 32 -25.25 18.70 6.78
N PHE A 33 -24.22 17.85 6.63
CA PHE A 33 -23.35 17.43 7.72
C PHE A 33 -22.40 18.53 8.21
N ASN A 34 -22.04 19.49 7.36
CA ASN A 34 -21.05 20.51 7.68
C ASN A 34 -21.52 21.51 8.76
N ARG A 35 -22.81 21.52 9.10
CA ARG A 35 -23.40 22.49 10.04
C ARG A 35 -23.86 21.89 11.36
N LEU A 36 -24.00 20.56 11.43
CA LEU A 36 -24.49 19.85 12.60
C LEU A 36 -23.52 18.70 12.87
N GLY A 37 -22.69 18.82 13.92
CA GLY A 37 -21.82 17.70 14.33
C GLY A 37 -22.61 16.39 14.46
N SER A 38 -21.97 15.26 14.17
CA SER A 38 -22.59 13.94 13.98
C SER A 38 -23.61 13.53 15.05
N GLY A 39 -23.35 13.83 16.32
CA GLY A 39 -24.27 13.57 17.42
C GLY A 39 -25.60 14.34 17.33
N LYS A 40 -25.60 15.54 16.76
CA LYS A 40 -26.81 16.37 16.59
C LYS A 40 -27.71 15.88 15.45
N ILE A 41 -27.14 15.24 14.43
CA ILE A 41 -27.91 14.66 13.32
C ILE A 41 -28.64 13.39 13.78
N ILE A 42 -27.94 12.52 14.50
CA ILE A 42 -28.54 11.29 15.07
C ILE A 42 -29.68 11.65 16.03
N ALA A 43 -29.46 12.61 16.94
CA ALA A 43 -30.50 13.07 17.86
C ALA A 43 -31.73 13.63 17.14
N ARG A 44 -31.54 14.32 16.01
CA ARG A 44 -32.65 14.90 15.23
C ARG A 44 -33.44 13.87 14.44
N VAL A 45 -32.76 12.91 13.80
CA VAL A 45 -33.43 11.78 13.13
C VAL A 45 -34.26 10.96 14.12
N ILE A 46 -33.73 10.71 15.33
CA ILE A 46 -34.47 10.02 16.41
C ILE A 46 -35.71 10.83 16.83
N SER A 47 -35.57 12.15 17.00
CA SER A 47 -36.67 13.06 17.34
C SER A 47 -37.77 13.03 16.27
N ASP A 48 -37.43 13.14 15.00
CA ASP A 48 -38.40 13.22 13.90
C ASP A 48 -39.14 11.89 13.68
N ILE A 49 -38.48 10.76 13.91
CA ILE A 49 -39.12 9.43 13.90
C ILE A 49 -40.06 9.26 15.10
N SER A 50 -39.71 9.81 16.27
CA SER A 50 -40.54 9.73 17.48
C SER A 50 -41.86 10.50 17.38
N ASN A 51 -41.90 11.57 16.57
CA ASN A 51 -43.05 12.48 16.42
C ASN A 51 -44.11 12.06 15.39
N ILE A 52 -43.90 10.97 14.64
CA ILE A 52 -44.92 10.47 13.71
C ILE A 52 -46.08 9.88 14.54
N ASN A 53 -47.30 10.42 14.48
CA ASN A 53 -48.45 9.91 15.24
C ASN A 53 -49.18 8.80 14.48
N GLY A 54 -49.32 7.62 15.10
CA GLY A 54 -49.88 6.42 14.46
C GLY A 54 -50.27 5.34 15.46
N GLY A 55 -51.44 4.72 15.28
CA GLY A 55 -52.04 3.74 16.21
C GLY A 55 -51.20 2.49 16.51
N LEU A 56 -51.62 1.66 17.47
CA LEU A 56 -50.84 0.59 18.11
C LEU A 56 -50.09 -0.37 17.14
N GLN A 57 -50.63 -0.68 15.97
CA GLN A 57 -49.98 -1.50 14.93
C GLN A 57 -48.68 -0.87 14.40
N MET A 58 -48.59 0.47 14.35
CA MET A 58 -47.38 1.19 13.93
C MET A 58 -46.27 1.18 14.99
N LYS A 59 -46.57 0.93 16.27
CA LYS A 59 -45.54 0.96 17.34
C LYS A 59 -44.51 -0.17 17.20
N ASN A 60 -44.93 -1.34 16.71
CA ASN A 60 -44.04 -2.48 16.52
C ASN A 60 -43.18 -2.36 15.25
N ILE A 61 -43.73 -1.77 14.18
CA ILE A 61 -42.99 -1.47 12.94
C ILE A 61 -41.92 -0.38 13.21
N ARG A 62 -42.24 0.62 14.05
CA ARG A 62 -41.27 1.67 14.47
C ARG A 62 -40.05 1.10 15.16
N ARG A 63 -40.25 0.16 16.10
CA ARG A 63 -39.14 -0.48 16.82
C ARG A 63 -38.25 -1.29 15.88
N GLY A 64 -38.84 -1.99 14.90
CA GLY A 64 -38.08 -2.73 13.88
C GLY A 64 -37.25 -1.83 12.96
N CYS A 65 -37.85 -0.76 12.42
CA CYS A 65 -37.14 0.18 11.55
C CYS A 65 -36.04 0.95 12.28
N LEU A 66 -36.25 1.33 13.55
CA LEU A 66 -35.25 2.03 14.35
C LEU A 66 -34.02 1.15 14.61
N VAL A 67 -34.23 -0.13 14.93
CA VAL A 67 -33.13 -1.09 15.13
C VAL A 67 -32.36 -1.33 13.82
N LEU A 68 -33.05 -1.42 12.68
CA LEU A 68 -32.40 -1.61 11.39
C LEU A 68 -31.55 -0.40 10.98
N ILE A 69 -32.05 0.82 11.18
CA ILE A 69 -31.32 2.06 10.85
C ILE A 69 -30.11 2.24 11.78
N ILE A 70 -30.25 1.96 13.08
CA ILE A 70 -29.13 1.99 14.02
C ILE A 70 -28.07 0.94 13.64
N ALA A 71 -28.48 -0.27 13.23
CA ALA A 71 -27.55 -1.29 12.73
C ALA A 71 -26.84 -0.88 11.43
N ILE A 72 -27.52 -0.16 10.52
CA ILE A 72 -26.91 0.38 9.29
C ILE A 72 -25.93 1.52 9.62
N ILE A 73 -26.27 2.41 10.54
CA ILE A 73 -25.39 3.51 10.96
C ILE A 73 -24.18 2.99 11.75
N LEU A 74 -24.33 1.92 12.54
CA LEU A 74 -23.23 1.27 13.25
C LEU A 74 -22.33 0.42 12.33
N SER A 75 -22.86 -0.07 11.20
CA SER A 75 -22.07 -0.82 10.20
C SER A 75 -21.44 0.08 9.14
N ALA A 76 -21.94 1.29 8.94
CA ALA A 76 -21.24 2.38 8.27
C ALA A 76 -20.15 2.92 9.20
N GLY A 77 -19.13 2.11 9.45
CA GLY A 77 -17.99 2.47 10.28
C GLY A 77 -17.44 3.84 9.87
N PHE A 78 -17.29 4.73 10.85
CA PHE A 78 -16.50 5.95 10.69
C PHE A 78 -15.09 5.55 10.21
N GLN A 79 -14.78 5.85 8.96
CA GLN A 79 -13.40 5.87 8.49
C GLN A 79 -12.88 7.26 8.87
N PRO A 80 -12.00 7.41 9.88
CA PRO A 80 -11.34 8.69 10.09
C PRO A 80 -10.59 9.07 8.81
N SER A 81 -10.68 10.35 8.41
CA SER A 81 -9.83 10.89 7.36
C SER A 81 -8.38 10.69 7.80
N ALA A 82 -7.62 9.91 7.03
CA ALA A 82 -6.21 9.68 7.30
C ALA A 82 -5.47 11.02 7.26
N SER A 83 -4.88 11.41 8.39
CA SER A 83 -3.73 12.32 8.38
C SER A 83 -2.63 11.65 7.56
N ALA A 84 -1.79 12.48 6.90
CA ALA A 84 -0.66 12.08 6.06
C ALA A 84 -0.07 10.72 6.46
N SER A 85 0.07 9.82 5.48
CA SER A 85 0.68 8.49 5.65
C SER A 85 1.95 8.63 6.49
N THR A 86 1.82 8.27 7.77
CA THR A 86 2.97 7.95 8.59
C THR A 86 3.48 6.63 8.07
N LEU A 87 4.78 6.59 7.75
CA LEU A 87 5.45 5.34 7.37
C LEU A 87 5.09 4.27 8.42
N PHE A 88 4.55 3.13 7.99
CA PHE A 88 4.11 2.08 8.90
C PHE A 88 5.29 1.42 9.64
N LEU A 89 6.52 1.56 9.13
CA LEU A 89 7.72 1.16 9.87
C LEU A 89 7.85 1.88 11.21
N ASN A 90 7.39 3.13 11.31
CA ASN A 90 7.32 3.83 12.60
C ASN A 90 6.36 3.13 13.56
N ASP A 91 5.22 2.65 13.06
CA ASP A 91 4.25 1.90 13.84
C ASP A 91 4.75 0.50 14.22
N TRP A 92 5.74 -0.02 13.49
CA TRP A 92 6.42 -1.28 13.80
C TRP A 92 7.59 -1.09 14.78
N GLY A 93 7.83 0.15 15.21
CA GLY A 93 8.92 0.51 16.12
C GLY A 93 10.30 0.27 15.53
N VAL A 94 10.42 0.31 14.20
CA VAL A 94 11.69 0.30 13.47
C VAL A 94 12.24 1.73 13.45
N SER A 95 13.56 1.88 13.58
CA SER A 95 14.24 3.17 13.47
C SER A 95 15.64 2.98 12.90
N PRO A 96 16.28 4.02 12.32
CA PRO A 96 17.68 3.97 11.94
C PRO A 96 18.58 3.38 13.05
N GLY A 97 19.43 2.41 12.67
CA GLY A 97 20.30 1.68 13.60
C GLY A 97 19.61 0.63 14.49
N ASN A 98 18.28 0.49 14.40
CA ASN A 98 17.51 -0.56 15.05
C ASN A 98 16.48 -1.14 14.05
N TRP A 99 16.96 -2.05 13.22
CA TRP A 99 16.18 -2.65 12.13
C TRP A 99 15.21 -3.74 12.59
N GLN A 100 15.25 -4.16 13.85
CA GLN A 100 14.34 -5.19 14.34
C GLN A 100 12.94 -4.61 14.63
N PRO A 101 11.86 -5.13 14.00
CA PRO A 101 10.49 -4.74 14.36
C PRO A 101 10.18 -5.12 15.80
N THR A 102 9.66 -4.16 16.57
CA THR A 102 9.21 -4.38 17.96
C THR A 102 7.68 -4.42 18.09
N GLN A 103 6.99 -3.97 17.04
CA GLN A 103 5.53 -3.89 16.92
C GLN A 103 5.13 -4.27 15.49
N GLY A 104 3.82 -4.26 15.20
CA GLY A 104 3.28 -4.52 13.86
C GLY A 104 2.46 -5.81 13.77
N PRO A 105 2.25 -6.36 12.56
CA PRO A 105 1.66 -7.67 12.36
C PRO A 105 2.40 -8.77 13.14
N SER A 106 1.71 -9.82 13.55
CA SER A 106 2.30 -10.94 14.31
C SER A 106 3.32 -11.79 13.52
N ASN A 107 3.47 -11.50 12.23
CA ASN A 107 4.16 -12.33 11.24
C ASN A 107 4.96 -11.46 10.28
N VAL A 108 5.66 -10.46 10.82
CA VAL A 108 6.62 -9.66 10.06
C VAL A 108 7.89 -10.49 9.89
N ALA A 109 8.19 -10.87 8.65
CA ALA A 109 9.51 -11.32 8.25
C ALA A 109 10.37 -10.10 7.92
N TRP A 110 11.65 -10.17 8.26
CA TRP A 110 12.59 -9.09 8.00
C TRP A 110 14.01 -9.63 7.84
N THR A 111 14.82 -8.85 7.15
CA THR A 111 16.28 -9.03 7.06
C THR A 111 16.93 -7.67 7.08
N SER A 112 18.20 -7.62 7.50
CA SER A 112 19.03 -6.42 7.41
C SER A 112 20.36 -6.77 6.79
N GLU A 113 20.82 -5.93 5.89
CA GLU A 113 22.18 -5.93 5.37
C GLU A 113 23.00 -4.98 6.26
N ASP A 114 24.14 -5.43 6.78
CA ASP A 114 25.05 -4.59 7.59
C ASP A 114 26.43 -4.42 6.96
N TYR A 115 26.58 -4.80 5.68
CA TYR A 115 27.87 -4.80 5.02
C TYR A 115 28.32 -3.40 4.60
N THR A 116 28.79 -2.63 5.57
CA THR A 116 29.61 -1.45 5.32
C THR A 116 31.04 -1.92 5.05
N GLY A 117 31.40 -2.11 3.78
CA GLY A 117 32.75 -2.56 3.39
C GLY A 117 33.86 -1.81 4.15
N THR A 118 34.89 -2.52 4.60
CA THR A 118 36.00 -1.90 5.35
C THR A 118 36.85 -1.02 4.43
N GLY A 119 36.70 0.31 4.50
CA GLY A 119 37.50 1.25 3.69
C GLY A 119 36.63 2.28 2.94
N PRO A 120 37.17 3.05 1.98
CA PRO A 120 36.53 4.25 1.43
C PRO A 120 35.35 3.98 0.46
N GLY A 121 34.51 2.98 0.73
CA GLY A 121 33.20 2.83 0.08
C GLY A 121 33.23 2.15 -1.29
N PHE A 122 34.07 1.14 -1.54
CA PHE A 122 33.86 0.26 -2.70
C PHE A 122 33.07 -0.96 -2.26
N VAL A 123 31.85 -1.08 -2.79
CA VAL A 123 30.95 -2.23 -2.59
C VAL A 123 30.62 -2.68 -4.00
N SER A 124 31.39 -3.65 -4.51
CA SER A 124 31.26 -4.12 -5.89
C SER A 124 29.81 -4.43 -6.21
N PRO A 125 29.30 -4.10 -7.40
CA PRO A 125 29.96 -3.51 -8.59
C PRO A 125 30.32 -2.02 -8.54
N GLY A 126 29.89 -1.26 -7.53
CA GLY A 126 29.98 0.21 -7.51
C GLY A 126 30.86 0.81 -6.41
N TRP A 127 30.94 2.14 -6.43
CA TRP A 127 31.38 2.93 -5.28
C TRP A 127 30.13 3.44 -4.56
N GLY A 128 30.04 3.19 -3.26
CA GLY A 128 28.90 3.50 -2.41
C GLY A 128 29.29 4.27 -1.16
N GLY A 129 28.61 3.97 -0.06
CA GLY A 129 28.50 4.79 1.14
C GLY A 129 27.03 5.14 1.34
N GLN A 130 26.66 5.61 2.52
CA GLN A 130 25.27 5.71 3.00
C GLN A 130 24.18 5.98 1.94
N PRO A 131 24.32 6.95 1.01
CA PRO A 131 23.32 7.14 -0.05
C PRO A 131 23.09 5.97 -1.03
N PHE A 132 23.89 4.91 -0.97
CA PHE A 132 23.81 3.72 -1.83
C PHE A 132 23.82 2.44 -1.01
N ASP A 133 23.45 2.53 0.27
CA ASP A 133 23.35 1.38 1.16
C ASP A 133 21.87 0.96 1.26
N THR A 134 21.63 -0.35 1.24
CA THR A 134 20.35 -0.95 1.58
C THR A 134 20.45 -1.48 3.00
N GLU A 135 19.56 -1.07 3.88
CA GLU A 135 19.71 -1.35 5.31
C GLU A 135 18.85 -2.53 5.75
N ALA A 136 17.59 -2.55 5.31
CA ALA A 136 16.64 -3.55 5.77
C ALA A 136 15.45 -3.74 4.83
N ALA A 137 14.88 -4.94 4.84
CA ALA A 137 13.69 -5.31 4.10
C ALA A 137 12.69 -6.00 5.01
N TYR A 138 11.40 -5.77 4.76
CA TYR A 138 10.32 -6.27 5.58
C TYR A 138 9.13 -6.74 4.75
N ILE A 139 8.52 -7.85 5.18
CA ILE A 139 7.22 -8.32 4.70
C ILE A 139 6.35 -8.63 5.92
N GLY A 140 5.16 -8.03 5.98
CA GLY A 140 4.15 -8.35 7.00
C GLY A 140 2.79 -8.62 6.37
N PHE A 141 1.95 -9.42 7.04
CA PHE A 141 0.57 -9.66 6.57
C PHE A 141 -0.45 -9.33 7.65
N LYS A 142 -1.51 -8.60 7.28
CA LYS A 142 -2.62 -8.27 8.18
C LYS A 142 -3.87 -7.98 7.37
N ASN A 143 -5.00 -8.59 7.76
CA ASN A 143 -6.33 -8.33 7.18
C ASN A 143 -6.36 -8.38 5.63
N SER A 144 -5.85 -9.47 5.03
CA SER A 144 -5.76 -9.65 3.58
C SER A 144 -4.91 -8.60 2.85
N ARG A 145 -3.98 -7.99 3.56
CA ARG A 145 -2.99 -7.07 2.99
C ARG A 145 -1.59 -7.55 3.31
N MET A 146 -0.74 -7.45 2.31
CA MET A 146 0.70 -7.57 2.41
C MET A 146 1.29 -6.16 2.56
N TYR A 147 2.21 -6.01 3.50
CA TYR A 147 2.95 -4.80 3.80
C TYR A 147 4.40 -5.07 3.46
N ILE A 148 4.95 -4.29 2.55
CA ILE A 148 6.34 -4.39 2.10
C ILE A 148 7.05 -3.10 2.46
N ALA A 149 8.22 -3.20 3.07
CA ALA A 149 9.09 -2.05 3.26
C ALA A 149 10.54 -2.35 2.92
N ILE A 150 11.24 -1.38 2.35
CA ILE A 150 12.69 -1.34 2.17
C ILE A 150 13.20 -0.06 2.84
N VAL A 151 14.29 -0.15 3.58
CA VAL A 151 15.05 1.00 4.06
C VAL A 151 16.35 1.08 3.27
N THR A 152 16.64 2.26 2.71
CA THR A 152 17.84 2.54 1.94
C THR A 152 18.30 3.97 2.22
N GLY A 153 19.59 4.27 2.06
CA GLY A 153 20.04 5.66 2.05
C GLY A 153 19.81 6.38 0.72
N LEU A 154 19.35 5.69 -0.33
CA LEU A 154 19.11 6.30 -1.63
C LEU A 154 17.78 7.09 -1.63
N PRO A 155 17.79 8.41 -1.91
CA PRO A 155 16.56 9.17 -2.10
C PRO A 155 15.83 8.74 -3.38
N GLN A 156 14.53 9.05 -3.43
CA GLN A 156 13.69 8.70 -4.57
C GLN A 156 14.15 9.31 -5.90
N GLU A 157 14.63 10.54 -5.86
CA GLU A 157 15.18 11.21 -7.03
C GLU A 157 16.49 10.58 -7.52
N GLY A 158 17.07 9.64 -6.77
CA GLY A 158 18.40 9.07 -6.98
C GLY A 158 19.51 9.94 -6.42
N SER A 159 20.76 9.49 -6.51
CA SER A 159 21.91 10.20 -5.95
C SER A 159 23.14 10.10 -6.84
N LYS A 160 24.06 11.06 -6.66
CA LYS A 160 25.35 11.09 -7.38
C LYS A 160 26.39 10.27 -6.66
N ASP A 161 27.18 9.49 -7.41
CA ASP A 161 28.40 8.85 -6.92
C ASP A 161 29.39 9.92 -6.42
N PRO A 162 29.62 10.03 -5.09
CA PRO A 162 30.44 11.08 -4.50
C PRO A 162 31.94 10.86 -4.77
N TRP A 163 32.37 9.61 -5.01
CA TRP A 163 33.77 9.29 -5.24
C TRP A 163 34.21 9.80 -6.60
N ARG A 164 33.39 9.62 -7.64
CA ARG A 164 33.72 10.09 -9.00
C ARG A 164 33.50 11.58 -9.20
N TYR A 165 32.54 12.16 -8.48
CA TYR A 165 32.30 13.61 -8.54
C TYR A 165 33.50 14.44 -8.06
N ASN A 166 34.27 13.95 -7.09
CA ASN A 166 35.36 14.70 -6.46
C ASN A 166 36.77 14.20 -6.78
N ASN A 167 36.95 13.17 -7.62
CA ASN A 167 38.27 12.59 -7.86
C ASN A 167 39.06 13.35 -8.94
N PRO A 168 40.16 14.06 -8.60
CA PRO A 168 40.96 14.82 -9.56
C PRO A 168 41.70 13.94 -10.59
N LEU A 169 41.79 12.61 -10.38
CA LEU A 169 42.37 11.66 -11.34
C LEU A 169 41.49 11.46 -12.58
N TYR A 170 40.18 11.73 -12.49
CA TYR A 170 39.25 11.62 -13.63
C TYR A 170 39.09 12.93 -14.42
N GLY A 171 39.89 13.95 -14.06
CA GLY A 171 40.04 15.16 -14.83
C GLY A 171 38.87 16.13 -14.70
N SER A 172 39.19 17.37 -14.42
CA SER A 172 38.34 18.55 -14.58
C SER A 172 38.01 18.86 -16.06
N TYR A 173 37.80 17.83 -16.88
CA TYR A 173 37.41 17.96 -18.29
C TYR A 173 35.92 17.72 -18.43
N ASP A 174 35.23 18.82 -18.71
CA ASP A 174 33.82 18.91 -19.13
C ASP A 174 32.76 18.98 -18.02
N TRP A 175 32.80 20.09 -17.29
CA TRP A 175 31.76 20.53 -16.34
C TRP A 175 30.40 20.84 -17.00
N SER A 176 30.29 20.90 -18.33
CA SER A 176 29.06 21.30 -19.02
C SER A 176 28.31 20.18 -19.76
N ARG A 177 28.80 18.93 -19.73
CA ARG A 177 28.15 17.79 -20.43
C ARG A 177 27.82 16.54 -19.61
N SER A 178 28.01 16.49 -18.29
CA SER A 178 27.91 15.20 -17.58
C SER A 178 27.36 15.22 -16.15
N LEU A 179 26.51 16.20 -15.80
CA LEU A 179 25.73 16.10 -14.55
C LEU A 179 24.84 14.84 -14.52
N GLU A 180 24.50 14.31 -15.71
CA GLU A 180 23.71 13.10 -15.88
C GLU A 180 24.48 11.78 -15.62
N LYS A 181 25.81 11.82 -15.66
CA LYS A 181 26.67 10.66 -15.96
C LYS A 181 27.09 9.83 -14.73
N TYR A 182 26.83 10.31 -13.53
CA TYR A 182 27.24 9.68 -12.27
C TYR A 182 26.08 9.59 -11.29
N TRP A 183 24.86 9.57 -11.82
CA TRP A 183 23.65 9.46 -11.02
C TRP A 183 23.13 8.04 -11.10
N TYR A 184 22.69 7.52 -9.97
CA TYR A 184 22.05 6.23 -9.88
C TYR A 184 20.63 6.39 -9.36
N ASP A 185 19.70 5.80 -10.10
CA ASP A 185 18.30 5.78 -9.74
C ASP A 185 17.99 4.61 -8.77
N PRO A 186 16.94 4.72 -7.93
CA PRO A 186 16.45 3.57 -7.18
C PRO A 186 15.93 2.49 -8.14
N GLY A 187 16.03 1.22 -7.75
CA GLY A 187 15.44 0.15 -8.56
C GLY A 187 13.98 -0.10 -8.25
N ASP A 188 13.33 -0.83 -9.15
CA ASP A 188 12.00 -1.37 -8.91
C ASP A 188 12.11 -2.57 -7.96
N LEU A 189 11.07 -2.76 -7.15
CA LEU A 189 11.04 -3.85 -6.18
C LEU A 189 10.40 -5.08 -6.80
N GLY A 190 11.14 -6.19 -6.87
CA GLY A 190 10.68 -7.47 -7.41
C GLY A 190 9.98 -8.33 -6.36
N ILE A 191 8.89 -8.96 -6.76
CA ILE A 191 8.10 -9.87 -5.93
C ILE A 191 7.98 -11.20 -6.68
N ASP A 192 8.57 -12.25 -6.10
CA ASP A 192 8.58 -13.63 -6.61
C ASP A 192 7.63 -14.47 -5.76
N LEU A 193 6.60 -15.00 -6.42
CA LEU A 193 5.60 -15.88 -5.83
C LEU A 193 5.98 -17.32 -6.11
N GLY A 194 6.34 -18.05 -5.05
CA GLY A 194 6.75 -19.45 -5.14
C GLY A 194 8.25 -19.65 -4.91
N GLY A 195 9.05 -18.59 -4.93
CA GLY A 195 10.48 -18.64 -4.60
C GLY A 195 11.31 -19.31 -5.68
N ASP A 196 10.94 -19.14 -6.95
CA ASP A 196 11.59 -19.80 -8.09
C ASP A 196 12.63 -18.93 -8.80
N GLY A 197 12.81 -17.67 -8.35
CA GLY A 197 13.72 -16.70 -8.94
C GLY A 197 13.14 -15.93 -10.12
N THR A 198 11.88 -16.17 -10.48
CA THR A 198 11.11 -15.37 -11.45
C THR A 198 10.21 -14.40 -10.67
N TYR A 199 10.14 -13.15 -11.12
CA TYR A 199 9.28 -12.15 -10.48
C TYR A 199 7.97 -12.00 -11.26
N GLU A 200 6.84 -12.35 -10.64
CA GLU A 200 5.49 -12.18 -11.23
C GLU A 200 5.01 -10.73 -11.12
N TYR A 201 5.48 -10.01 -10.11
CA TYR A 201 5.08 -8.64 -9.82
C TYR A 201 6.29 -7.76 -9.52
N ALA A 202 6.12 -6.47 -9.79
CA ALA A 202 7.09 -5.46 -9.37
C ALA A 202 6.41 -4.20 -8.86
N ILE A 203 7.10 -3.42 -8.03
CA ILE A 203 6.66 -2.09 -7.63
C ILE A 203 7.62 -1.06 -8.20
N SER A 204 7.10 -0.20 -9.08
CA SER A 204 7.85 0.90 -9.66
C SER A 204 8.14 1.96 -8.62
N THR A 205 9.41 2.23 -8.34
CA THR A 205 9.85 3.26 -7.37
C THR A 205 10.40 4.51 -8.06
N ARG A 206 10.77 4.36 -9.35
CA ARG A 206 11.50 5.32 -10.18
C ARG A 206 10.64 6.50 -10.62
N THR A 207 11.22 7.70 -10.56
CA THR A 207 10.62 8.91 -11.16
C THR A 207 10.90 8.98 -12.66
N THR A 208 10.03 9.66 -13.41
CA THR A 208 10.15 9.85 -14.88
C THR A 208 11.25 10.82 -15.30
N ASN A 209 11.90 11.43 -14.32
CA ASN A 209 13.11 12.19 -14.47
C ASN A 209 14.15 11.36 -13.65
N ILE A 210 15.44 11.27 -13.93
CA ILE A 210 16.25 12.40 -14.33
C ILE A 210 17.54 11.94 -15.10
N HIS A 211 17.98 10.66 -15.13
CA HIS A 211 19.36 10.36 -15.60
C HIS A 211 19.57 9.09 -16.45
N SER A 212 18.63 8.14 -16.47
CA SER A 212 18.74 6.94 -17.31
C SER A 212 18.08 7.16 -18.68
N THR A 213 18.76 6.76 -19.76
CA THR A 213 18.24 6.85 -21.15
C THR A 213 17.21 5.75 -21.49
N HIS A 214 16.72 5.03 -20.49
CA HIS A 214 15.90 3.84 -20.65
C HIS A 214 14.41 4.18 -20.77
N THR A 215 13.69 3.19 -21.28
CA THR A 215 12.27 3.17 -21.66
C THR A 215 11.35 3.94 -20.71
N PRO A 216 10.18 4.40 -21.20
CA PRO A 216 9.28 5.22 -20.40
C PRO A 216 8.97 4.56 -19.05
N THR A 217 9.30 5.26 -17.97
CA THR A 217 9.08 4.80 -16.60
C THR A 217 7.57 4.60 -16.37
N PRO A 218 7.13 3.53 -15.68
CA PRO A 218 5.72 3.29 -15.39
C PRO A 218 5.05 4.39 -14.54
N GLY A 219 5.89 5.26 -13.95
CA GLY A 219 5.54 6.19 -12.89
C GLY A 219 5.72 5.53 -11.52
N VAL A 220 5.97 6.36 -10.51
CA VAL A 220 6.15 5.95 -9.12
C VAL A 220 4.88 5.30 -8.56
N GLY A 221 5.05 4.29 -7.71
CA GLY A 221 3.96 3.70 -6.92
C GLY A 221 2.98 2.90 -7.77
N LYS A 222 3.50 2.22 -8.79
CA LYS A 222 2.72 1.30 -9.63
C LYS A 222 3.08 -0.14 -9.32
N LEU A 223 2.05 -0.97 -9.17
CA LEU A 223 2.18 -2.43 -9.20
C LEU A 223 2.18 -2.88 -10.66
N LEU A 224 3.29 -3.45 -11.10
CA LEU A 224 3.51 -3.99 -12.44
C LEU A 224 3.27 -5.50 -12.42
N SER A 225 2.74 -6.05 -13.51
CA SER A 225 2.50 -7.49 -13.65
C SER A 225 2.39 -7.92 -15.11
N GLY A 226 2.43 -9.24 -15.33
CA GLY A 226 2.37 -9.89 -16.65
C GLY A 226 3.74 -10.41 -17.06
N ASN A 227 4.07 -10.31 -18.35
CA ASN A 227 5.41 -10.62 -18.86
C ASN A 227 6.39 -9.50 -18.46
N LEU A 228 6.98 -9.61 -17.28
CA LEU A 228 7.99 -8.67 -16.82
C LEU A 228 9.32 -8.94 -17.52
N VAL A 229 9.86 -7.92 -18.20
CA VAL A 229 11.23 -7.93 -18.70
C VAL A 229 12.05 -7.02 -17.81
N TRP A 230 13.09 -7.60 -17.23
CA TRP A 230 13.96 -6.92 -16.28
C TRP A 230 15.25 -6.43 -16.94
N GLU A 231 15.78 -5.33 -16.43
CA GLU A 231 17.09 -4.79 -16.72
C GLU A 231 18.07 -5.19 -15.61
N ASN A 232 19.34 -5.34 -15.98
CA ASN A 232 20.44 -5.61 -15.04
C ASN A 232 21.00 -4.28 -14.50
N PRO A 233 21.48 -4.23 -13.24
CA PRO A 233 22.15 -3.07 -12.70
C PRO A 233 23.33 -2.67 -13.57
N ARG A 234 23.60 -1.37 -13.58
CA ARG A 234 24.64 -0.74 -14.37
C ARG A 234 25.46 0.20 -13.51
N ALA A 235 26.72 -0.14 -13.34
CA ALA A 235 27.70 0.82 -12.85
C ALA A 235 28.53 1.33 -14.02
N TRP A 236 28.84 2.62 -13.98
CA TRP A 236 29.77 3.23 -14.93
C TRP A 236 31.15 2.59 -14.76
N ASN A 237 31.82 2.20 -15.85
CA ASN A 237 33.13 1.55 -15.81
C ASN A 237 34.30 2.55 -15.97
N TYR A 238 35.54 2.07 -15.79
CA TYR A 238 36.75 2.89 -16.00
C TYR A 238 36.92 3.39 -17.45
N ASN A 239 36.36 2.66 -18.42
CA ASN A 239 36.48 2.96 -19.85
C ASN A 239 35.47 3.99 -20.35
N ASN A 240 34.79 4.67 -19.43
CA ASN A 240 33.78 5.66 -19.75
C ASN A 240 32.54 5.11 -20.49
N ASN A 241 32.12 3.88 -20.18
CA ASN A 241 30.89 3.26 -20.67
C ASN A 241 30.06 2.72 -19.50
N TYR A 242 28.75 2.64 -19.68
CA TYR A 242 27.91 1.80 -18.81
C TYR A 242 28.14 0.33 -19.18
N GLU A 243 28.46 -0.49 -18.19
CA GLU A 243 28.49 -1.95 -18.32
C GLU A 243 27.29 -2.52 -17.56
N ASP A 244 26.62 -3.50 -18.16
CA ASP A 244 25.64 -4.33 -17.47
C ASP A 244 26.40 -5.28 -16.53
N TRP A 245 26.00 -5.31 -15.25
CA TRP A 245 26.62 -6.17 -14.23
C TRP A 245 25.79 -7.42 -13.99
N ASP A 246 25.60 -8.19 -15.07
CA ASP A 246 24.87 -9.46 -15.07
C ASP A 246 25.45 -10.44 -14.04
N GLY A 247 24.56 -11.06 -13.26
CA GLY A 247 24.82 -12.14 -12.31
C GLY A 247 25.36 -11.73 -10.93
N ILE A 248 25.44 -10.45 -10.59
CA ILE A 248 25.91 -10.01 -9.25
C ILE A 248 24.75 -9.62 -8.33
N SER A 249 23.93 -8.67 -8.79
CA SER A 249 22.82 -8.08 -8.02
C SER A 249 21.56 -7.95 -8.86
N ASP A 250 21.40 -8.74 -9.91
CA ASP A 250 20.23 -8.63 -10.81
C ASP A 250 18.93 -9.10 -10.15
N PRO A 251 17.78 -8.57 -10.61
CA PRO A 251 17.60 -7.43 -11.53
C PRO A 251 17.25 -6.10 -10.84
N TRP A 252 17.53 -4.94 -11.47
CA TRP A 252 17.24 -3.63 -10.85
C TRP A 252 15.93 -2.96 -11.26
N ALA A 253 15.44 -3.19 -12.47
CA ALA A 253 14.33 -2.40 -13.00
C ALA A 253 13.51 -3.17 -14.01
N VAL A 254 12.21 -2.85 -14.10
CA VAL A 254 11.35 -3.39 -15.16
C VAL A 254 11.41 -2.49 -16.39
N ALA A 255 11.77 -3.07 -17.54
CA ALA A 255 11.74 -2.43 -18.85
C ALA A 255 10.39 -2.62 -19.56
N GLU A 256 9.82 -3.82 -19.47
CA GLU A 256 8.55 -4.16 -20.13
C GLU A 256 7.61 -4.86 -19.15
N TYR A 257 6.31 -4.57 -19.30
CA TYR A 257 5.24 -5.12 -18.49
C TYR A 257 3.92 -5.08 -19.27
N ASP A 258 2.99 -5.98 -18.94
CA ASP A 258 1.67 -5.99 -19.60
C ASP A 258 0.68 -5.05 -18.90
N ASN A 259 0.77 -4.97 -17.56
CA ASN A 259 -0.20 -4.22 -16.74
C ASN A 259 0.50 -3.37 -15.69
N ALA A 260 -0.04 -2.17 -15.45
CA ALA A 260 0.39 -1.27 -14.37
C ALA A 260 -0.83 -0.72 -13.62
N ALA A 261 -0.92 -1.01 -12.32
CA ALA A 261 -1.98 -0.54 -11.44
C ALA A 261 -1.43 0.48 -10.43
N ALA A 262 -2.14 1.58 -10.22
CA ALA A 262 -1.74 2.57 -9.22
C ALA A 262 -2.00 2.05 -7.79
N LEU A 263 -0.99 2.14 -6.92
CA LEU A 263 -1.15 1.85 -5.49
C LEU A 263 -1.78 3.01 -4.72
N GLY A 264 -1.66 4.25 -5.22
CA GLY A 264 -2.24 5.43 -4.59
C GLY A 264 -1.67 5.67 -3.19
N ASP A 265 -2.53 5.92 -2.21
CA ASP A 265 -2.14 6.14 -0.80
C ASP A 265 -1.50 4.91 -0.13
N ASN A 266 -1.51 3.76 -0.80
CA ASN A 266 -0.85 2.54 -0.33
C ASN A 266 0.63 2.47 -0.71
N PHE A 267 1.21 3.51 -1.30
CA PHE A 267 2.63 3.58 -1.60
C PHE A 267 3.23 4.86 -1.01
N SER A 268 4.43 4.75 -0.44
CA SER A 268 5.20 5.87 0.06
C SER A 268 6.69 5.66 -0.23
N TYR A 269 7.38 6.73 -0.62
CA TYR A 269 8.84 6.78 -0.64
C TYR A 269 9.20 8.09 0.07
N ALA A 270 9.67 8.00 1.31
CA ALA A 270 9.82 9.16 2.16
C ALA A 270 11.06 9.07 3.07
N PRO A 271 11.59 10.21 3.55
CA PRO A 271 12.65 10.23 4.53
C PRO A 271 12.28 9.44 5.79
N PHE A 272 13.20 8.60 6.27
CA PHE A 272 13.07 7.75 7.45
C PHE A 272 14.01 8.14 8.60
N GLY A 273 14.89 9.13 8.38
CA GLY A 273 15.76 9.70 9.40
C GLY A 273 17.22 9.30 9.25
N GLU A 274 18.13 10.10 9.81
CA GLU A 274 19.59 9.85 9.79
C GLU A 274 20.20 9.62 8.40
N GLY A 275 19.60 10.20 7.34
CA GLY A 275 20.05 10.01 5.96
C GLY A 275 19.42 8.81 5.24
N HIS A 276 18.48 8.13 5.89
CA HIS A 276 17.73 7.01 5.31
C HIS A 276 16.38 7.46 4.76
N TYR A 277 15.89 6.65 3.84
CA TYR A 277 14.58 6.70 3.22
C TYR A 277 13.92 5.34 3.34
N ALA A 278 12.59 5.34 3.43
CA ALA A 278 11.79 4.13 3.42
C ALA A 278 10.91 4.10 2.18
N ILE A 279 10.93 2.97 1.49
CA ILE A 279 10.02 2.61 0.41
C ILE A 279 8.99 1.67 1.01
N GLU A 280 7.74 2.07 1.06
CA GLU A 280 6.65 1.31 1.67
C GLU A 280 5.52 1.08 0.69
N ALA A 281 4.98 -0.14 0.68
CA ALA A 281 3.84 -0.51 -0.12
C ALA A 281 2.87 -1.41 0.64
N ILE A 282 1.57 -1.19 0.41
CA ILE A 282 0.49 -2.03 0.92
C ILE A 282 -0.27 -2.60 -0.28
N ILE A 283 -0.29 -3.92 -0.40
CA ILE A 283 -0.91 -4.65 -1.50
C ILE A 283 -2.01 -5.54 -0.95
N ASP A 284 -3.21 -5.48 -1.55
CA ASP A 284 -4.25 -6.46 -1.25
C ASP A 284 -3.82 -7.83 -1.80
N THR A 285 -3.83 -8.86 -0.96
CA THR A 285 -3.34 -10.20 -1.33
C THR A 285 -4.10 -10.79 -2.51
N SER A 286 -5.36 -10.36 -2.73
CA SER A 286 -6.16 -10.78 -3.88
C SER A 286 -5.68 -10.22 -5.22
N LEU A 287 -4.98 -9.08 -5.23
CA LEU A 287 -4.43 -8.49 -6.47
C LEU A 287 -3.24 -9.27 -7.01
N ILE A 288 -2.55 -10.00 -6.13
CA ILE A 288 -1.35 -10.77 -6.45
C ILE A 288 -1.55 -12.28 -6.30
N GLY A 289 -2.81 -12.72 -6.15
CA GLY A 289 -3.14 -14.15 -6.13
C GLY A 289 -2.59 -14.94 -4.93
N LEU A 290 -2.16 -14.29 -3.86
CA LEU A 290 -1.66 -14.97 -2.65
C LEU A 290 -2.80 -15.68 -1.92
N THR A 291 -2.59 -16.95 -1.60
CA THR A 291 -3.59 -17.82 -0.96
C THR A 291 -3.18 -18.34 0.42
N GLY A 292 -1.90 -18.23 0.77
CA GLY A 292 -1.31 -18.71 2.01
C GLY A 292 -0.60 -20.06 1.84
N GLY A 293 0.54 -20.19 2.50
CA GLY A 293 1.38 -21.39 2.48
C GLY A 293 2.39 -21.45 1.33
N GLU A 294 2.32 -20.52 0.37
CA GLU A 294 3.35 -20.37 -0.66
C GLU A 294 4.58 -19.61 -0.12
N LEU A 295 5.74 -19.81 -0.77
CA LEU A 295 6.92 -18.99 -0.57
C LEU A 295 6.76 -17.64 -1.27
N LEU A 296 7.40 -16.62 -0.72
CA LEU A 296 7.42 -15.26 -1.24
C LEU A 296 8.83 -14.71 -1.10
N SER A 297 9.44 -14.30 -2.21
CA SER A 297 10.70 -13.57 -2.23
C SER A 297 10.45 -12.09 -2.53
N LEU A 298 11.17 -11.24 -1.81
CA LEU A 298 11.38 -9.85 -2.16
C LEU A 298 12.80 -9.67 -2.68
N HIS A 299 12.96 -8.87 -3.72
CA HIS A 299 14.25 -8.38 -4.17
C HIS A 299 14.19 -6.89 -4.41
N TRP A 300 15.24 -6.19 -3.98
CA TRP A 300 15.46 -4.81 -4.37
C TRP A 300 16.95 -4.55 -4.49
N VAL A 301 17.31 -3.77 -5.49
CA VAL A 301 18.67 -3.34 -5.80
C VAL A 301 18.55 -1.98 -6.49
N MET A 302 19.51 -1.10 -6.28
CA MET A 302 19.57 0.18 -7.01
C MET A 302 20.32 0.08 -8.34
N GLU A 303 20.26 1.12 -9.17
CA GLU A 303 20.84 1.07 -10.53
C GLU A 303 22.33 0.70 -10.53
N CYS A 304 23.15 1.21 -9.60
CA CYS A 304 24.56 0.86 -9.59
C CYS A 304 24.85 -0.58 -9.16
N GLY A 305 23.87 -1.30 -8.61
CA GLY A 305 24.00 -2.70 -8.20
C GLY A 305 24.90 -2.97 -7.00
N ASN A 306 25.49 -1.93 -6.41
CA ASN A 306 26.53 -2.02 -5.38
C ASN A 306 26.06 -2.72 -4.09
N ASP A 307 24.75 -2.65 -3.84
CA ASP A 307 24.10 -3.28 -2.70
C ASP A 307 22.70 -3.73 -3.10
N ASN A 308 22.26 -4.84 -2.53
CA ASN A 308 20.98 -5.46 -2.81
C ASN A 308 20.43 -6.09 -1.53
N ILE A 309 19.13 -6.32 -1.51
CA ILE A 309 18.51 -7.03 -0.40
C ILE A 309 17.51 -8.05 -0.90
N HIS A 310 17.58 -9.25 -0.31
CA HIS A 310 16.68 -10.35 -0.57
C HIS A 310 16.02 -10.81 0.71
N LEU A 311 14.68 -10.87 0.71
CA LEU A 311 13.92 -11.40 1.84
C LEU A 311 13.03 -12.55 1.36
N LEU A 312 13.28 -13.75 1.87
CA LEU A 312 12.44 -14.92 1.65
C LEU A 312 11.56 -15.17 2.89
N THR A 313 10.27 -15.38 2.67
CA THR A 313 9.32 -15.73 3.73
C THR A 313 8.23 -16.68 3.24
N GLU A 314 7.56 -17.34 4.17
CA GLU A 314 6.32 -18.06 3.89
C GLU A 314 5.12 -17.14 4.09
N VAL A 315 4.15 -17.20 3.17
CA VAL A 315 2.87 -16.50 3.32
C VAL A 315 2.04 -17.24 4.38
N PRO A 316 1.54 -16.57 5.43
CA PRO A 316 0.77 -17.25 6.47
C PRO A 316 -0.47 -17.95 5.90
N ALA A 317 -0.61 -19.24 6.19
CA ALA A 317 -1.76 -20.06 5.75
C ALA A 317 -3.12 -19.56 6.28
N ASN A 318 -3.12 -18.73 7.32
CA ASN A 318 -4.30 -18.15 7.93
C ASN A 318 -4.42 -16.66 7.57
N VAL A 319 -4.68 -16.34 6.31
CA VAL A 319 -5.36 -15.07 6.01
C VAL A 319 -6.78 -15.26 6.50
N PRO A 320 -7.27 -14.53 7.54
CA PRO A 320 -8.58 -14.80 8.12
C PRO A 320 -9.62 -14.78 7.01
N GLU A 321 -10.31 -15.90 6.81
CA GLU A 321 -11.40 -15.91 5.85
C GLU A 321 -12.34 -14.75 6.19
N PRO A 322 -12.75 -13.95 5.20
CA PRO A 322 -13.60 -12.82 5.45
C PRO A 322 -14.83 -13.28 6.24
N SER A 323 -15.46 -12.37 6.94
CA SER A 323 -16.66 -12.55 7.76
C SER A 323 -17.88 -13.17 7.02
N THR A 324 -17.71 -13.68 5.80
CA THR A 324 -18.65 -14.49 5.03
C THR A 324 -19.12 -15.73 5.80
N ILE A 325 -18.28 -16.44 6.56
CA ILE A 325 -18.77 -17.56 7.40
C ILE A 325 -19.75 -17.03 8.47
N LEU A 326 -19.42 -15.90 9.10
CA LEU A 326 -20.30 -15.26 10.07
C LEU A 326 -21.58 -14.73 9.40
N LEU A 327 -21.48 -14.18 8.19
CA LEU A 327 -22.61 -13.62 7.43
C LEU A 327 -23.55 -14.72 6.92
N VAL A 328 -23.00 -15.80 6.37
CA VAL A 328 -23.73 -16.99 5.94
C VAL A 328 -24.34 -17.67 7.16
N GLY A 329 -23.57 -17.86 8.23
CA GLY A 329 -24.05 -18.45 9.48
C GLY A 329 -25.18 -17.65 10.12
N SER A 330 -25.03 -16.33 10.19
CA SER A 330 -26.08 -15.44 10.72
C SER A 330 -27.30 -15.35 9.80
N GLY A 331 -27.10 -15.32 8.48
CA GLY A 331 -28.17 -15.37 7.48
C GLY A 331 -28.99 -16.67 7.55
N CYS A 332 -28.33 -17.83 7.62
CA CYS A 332 -28.98 -19.13 7.80
C CYS A 332 -29.75 -19.20 9.13
N THR A 333 -29.16 -18.68 10.20
CA THR A 333 -29.81 -18.63 11.52
C THR A 333 -31.06 -17.75 11.49
N ALA A 334 -30.98 -16.56 10.87
CA ALA A 334 -32.12 -15.67 10.71
C ALA A 334 -33.25 -16.32 9.89
N LEU A 335 -32.92 -17.00 8.79
CA LEU A 335 -33.88 -17.74 7.97
C LEU A 335 -34.55 -18.88 8.74
N PHE A 336 -33.80 -19.60 9.57
CA PHE A 336 -34.33 -20.67 10.41
C PHE A 336 -35.36 -20.14 11.42
N PHE A 337 -35.05 -19.04 12.12
CA PHE A 337 -36.00 -18.42 13.04
C PHE A 337 -37.21 -17.81 12.34
N TYR A 338 -37.02 -17.22 11.16
CA TYR A 338 -38.12 -16.73 10.33
C TYR A 338 -39.10 -17.85 9.94
N ARG A 339 -38.57 -19.00 9.49
CA ARG A 339 -39.39 -20.17 9.13
C ARG A 339 -40.19 -20.71 10.32
N ARG A 340 -39.60 -20.75 11.53
CA ARG A 340 -40.31 -21.17 12.75
C ARG A 340 -41.49 -20.25 13.10
N ARG A 341 -41.40 -18.96 12.76
CA ARG A 341 -42.48 -18.00 13.02
C ARG A 341 -43.65 -18.15 12.07
N LEU A 342 -43.40 -18.50 10.81
CA LEU A 342 -44.45 -18.74 9.81
C LEU A 342 -45.22 -20.05 10.02
N GLY A 343 -44.63 -21.03 10.70
CA GLY A 343 -45.27 -22.32 11.00
C GLY A 343 -46.29 -22.31 12.16
N ARG A 344 -46.37 -21.21 12.93
CA ARG A 344 -47.41 -21.06 13.96
C ARG A 344 -48.69 -20.54 13.29
N LYS A 345 -49.61 -21.46 12.97
CA LYS A 345 -51.00 -21.08 12.66
C LYS A 345 -51.58 -20.33 13.88
N PRO A 346 -52.33 -19.24 13.66
CA PRO A 346 -52.93 -18.45 14.72
C PRO A 346 -53.90 -19.26 15.59
#